data_AF-A0A929CLV1-F1
#
_entry.id   AF-A0A929CLV1-F1
#
_cell.length_a   1.000
_cell.length_b   1.000
_cell.length_c   1.000
_cell.angle_alpha   90.00
_cell.angle_beta   90.00
_cell.angle_gamma   90.00
#
_symmetry.space_group_name_H-M   'P 1'
#
loop_
_entity.id
_entity.type
_entity.pdbx_description
1 polymer ?
#
loop_
_entity_poly.entity_id
_entity_poly.type
_entity_poly.pdbx_seq_one_letter_code
_entity_poly.pdbx_strand_id
1 'polypeptide(L)'
;MNEIKSYILEFIWSGKGVSHFEQWLYEQNSIEFEKLFGESNYIELVSFDYKKKTVDQIKQFVKTILPDTLIQEFEAEFEKRKSKAIKGKCLKKEALDYYDKKNRNWDVEVGKEYEFLIINTGIQKGNHPALVNYVDRTNYFQPSGFIPMELFEIDLDNISEFYHKVSNTKSQTRIELEAFSDKQYKPTQYSFWEDFYNDDDKAVNTYFDTIDKLGIKNVW
;
A
#
# COMPACT_ATOMS: atom_id res chain seq x y z
N MET A 1 -1.20 -18.75 4.95
CA MET A 1 -1.48 -18.36 6.35
C MET A 1 -2.97 -18.55 6.60
N ASN A 2 -3.41 -19.02 7.77
CA ASN A 2 -4.84 -19.22 8.04
C ASN A 2 -5.57 -17.87 8.20
N GLU A 3 -6.90 -17.88 8.09
CA GLU A 3 -7.73 -16.66 8.07
C GLU A 3 -7.57 -15.79 9.33
N ILE A 4 -7.52 -16.42 10.50
CA ILE A 4 -7.32 -15.75 11.79
C ILE A 4 -5.97 -15.02 11.84
N LYS A 5 -4.87 -15.71 11.50
CA LYS A 5 -3.53 -15.10 11.46
C LYS A 5 -3.47 -13.95 10.45
N SER A 6 -4.10 -14.12 9.28
CA SER A 6 -4.20 -13.05 8.29
C SER A 6 -4.87 -11.82 8.87
N TYR A 7 -6.06 -11.96 9.46
CA TYR A 7 -6.79 -10.82 10.02
C TYR A 7 -6.03 -10.11 11.14
N ILE A 8 -5.41 -10.87 12.06
CA ILE A 8 -4.60 -10.31 13.16
C ILE A 8 -3.39 -9.55 12.60
N LEU A 9 -2.68 -10.14 11.65
CA LEU A 9 -1.53 -9.50 11.01
C LEU A 9 -1.94 -8.20 10.32
N GLU A 10 -3.06 -8.21 9.61
CA GLU A 10 -3.62 -7.03 8.93
C GLU A 10 -4.04 -5.94 9.92
N PHE A 11 -4.64 -6.32 11.04
CA PHE A 11 -5.00 -5.41 12.12
C PHE A 11 -3.76 -4.74 12.75
N ILE A 12 -2.75 -5.54 13.14
CA ILE A 12 -1.52 -5.05 13.75
C ILE A 12 -0.80 -4.06 12.82
N TRP A 13 -0.78 -4.38 11.52
CA TRP A 13 -0.11 -3.56 10.53
C TRP A 13 -0.90 -2.30 10.18
N SER A 14 -2.11 -2.45 9.66
CA SER A 14 -2.89 -1.36 9.08
C SER A 14 -3.63 -0.51 10.12
N GLY A 15 -4.00 -1.09 11.27
CA GLY A 15 -4.84 -0.43 12.28
C GLY A 15 -6.27 -0.16 11.85
N LYS A 16 -6.69 -0.65 10.68
CA LYS A 16 -8.08 -0.54 10.24
C LYS A 16 -8.95 -1.48 11.08
N GLY A 17 -10.16 -1.01 11.42
CA GLY A 17 -11.21 -1.88 11.97
C GLY A 17 -11.23 -2.07 13.48
N VAL A 18 -10.65 -1.17 14.31
CA VAL A 18 -10.76 -1.27 15.79
C VAL A 18 -12.20 -1.44 16.28
N SER A 19 -13.15 -0.70 15.70
CA SER A 19 -14.57 -0.81 16.04
C SER A 19 -15.18 -2.18 15.72
N HIS A 20 -14.53 -2.97 14.88
CA HIS A 20 -14.94 -4.31 14.48
C HIS A 20 -14.02 -5.41 15.04
N PHE A 21 -12.82 -5.06 15.53
CA PHE A 21 -11.83 -6.03 16.00
C PHE A 21 -12.32 -6.79 17.23
N GLU A 22 -12.85 -6.07 18.23
CA GLU A 22 -13.44 -6.68 19.43
C GLU A 22 -14.60 -7.61 19.07
N GLN A 23 -15.53 -7.14 18.24
CA GLN A 23 -16.67 -7.95 17.80
C GLN A 23 -16.21 -9.19 17.03
N TRP A 24 -15.27 -9.02 16.11
CA TRP A 24 -14.71 -10.10 15.31
C TRP A 24 -14.09 -11.18 16.20
N LEU A 25 -13.32 -10.80 17.24
CA LEU A 25 -12.74 -11.74 18.21
C LEU A 25 -13.80 -12.63 18.86
N TYR A 26 -14.94 -12.06 19.26
CA TYR A 26 -16.03 -12.83 19.89
C TYR A 26 -16.77 -13.75 18.92
N GLU A 27 -16.68 -13.51 17.61
CA GLU A 27 -17.29 -14.34 16.57
C GLU A 27 -16.41 -15.53 16.15
N GLN A 28 -15.14 -15.56 16.57
CA GLN A 28 -14.21 -16.63 16.20
C GLN A 28 -14.28 -17.85 17.12
N ASN A 29 -13.78 -18.99 16.63
CA ASN A 29 -13.65 -20.21 17.41
C ASN A 29 -12.57 -20.07 18.50
N SER A 30 -12.97 -20.11 19.78
CA SER A 30 -12.07 -19.96 20.91
C SER A 30 -10.94 -21.00 20.93
N ILE A 31 -11.22 -22.24 20.53
CA ILE A 31 -10.24 -23.34 20.49
C ILE A 31 -9.11 -23.03 19.50
N GLU A 32 -9.42 -22.36 18.39
CA GLU A 32 -8.41 -21.97 17.41
C GLU A 32 -7.53 -20.84 17.94
N PHE A 33 -8.10 -19.88 18.67
CA PHE A 33 -7.35 -18.79 19.30
C PHE A 33 -6.46 -19.28 20.43
N GLU A 34 -6.95 -20.15 21.30
CA GLU A 34 -6.15 -20.76 22.38
C GLU A 34 -4.94 -21.51 21.82
N LYS A 35 -5.09 -22.22 20.70
CA LYS A 35 -3.97 -22.87 20.00
C LYS A 35 -2.98 -21.86 19.41
N LEU A 36 -3.45 -20.67 19.07
CA LEU A 36 -2.67 -19.65 18.35
C LEU A 36 -1.90 -18.72 19.30
N PHE A 37 -2.55 -18.27 20.37
CA PHE A 37 -2.01 -17.34 21.36
C PHE A 37 -1.49 -18.07 22.61
N GLY A 38 -1.99 -19.27 22.89
CA GLY A 38 -1.93 -19.89 24.20
C GLY A 38 -3.15 -19.50 25.05
N GLU A 39 -3.60 -20.40 25.92
CA GLU A 39 -4.80 -20.21 26.76
C GLU A 39 -4.74 -18.92 27.59
N SER A 40 -3.61 -18.66 28.25
CA SER A 40 -3.44 -17.45 29.08
C SER A 40 -3.53 -16.17 28.25
N ASN A 41 -2.85 -16.11 27.11
CA ASN A 41 -2.83 -14.94 26.26
C ASN A 41 -4.18 -14.72 25.54
N TYR A 42 -4.90 -15.80 25.23
CA TYR A 42 -6.27 -15.70 24.72
C TYR A 42 -7.21 -15.07 25.75
N ILE A 43 -7.14 -15.50 27.01
CA ILE A 43 -7.95 -14.91 28.10
C ILE A 43 -7.64 -13.42 28.26
N GLU A 44 -6.36 -13.03 28.19
CA GLU A 44 -5.96 -11.63 28.21
C GLU A 44 -6.54 -10.86 27.01
N LEU A 45 -6.49 -11.43 25.80
CA LEU A 45 -7.00 -10.81 24.57
C LEU A 45 -8.50 -10.48 24.65
N VAL A 46 -9.32 -11.42 25.13
CA VAL A 46 -10.78 -11.24 25.22
C VAL A 46 -11.21 -10.43 26.43
N SER A 47 -10.37 -10.32 27.46
CA SER A 47 -10.64 -9.54 28.67
C SER A 47 -10.17 -8.08 28.57
N PHE A 48 -9.52 -7.70 27.48
CA PHE A 48 -8.98 -6.36 27.29
C PHE A 48 -10.09 -5.32 27.09
N ASP A 49 -10.01 -4.17 27.77
CA ASP A 49 -10.97 -3.07 27.61
C ASP A 49 -10.67 -2.26 26.34
N TYR A 50 -11.28 -2.65 25.22
CA TYR A 50 -11.10 -1.99 23.92
C TYR A 50 -11.76 -0.60 23.84
N LYS A 51 -12.84 -0.35 24.59
CA LYS A 51 -13.70 0.84 24.42
C LYS A 51 -13.01 2.17 24.74
N LYS A 52 -11.90 2.13 25.51
CA LYS A 52 -11.17 3.32 25.95
C LYS A 52 -9.75 3.42 25.39
N LYS A 53 -9.43 2.63 24.36
CA LYS A 53 -8.07 2.53 23.83
C LYS A 53 -7.99 3.06 22.41
N THR A 54 -6.89 3.73 22.12
CA THR A 54 -6.53 4.11 20.75
C THR A 54 -6.10 2.88 19.96
N VAL A 55 -6.15 2.98 18.62
CA VAL A 55 -5.66 1.94 17.71
C VAL A 55 -4.24 1.51 18.08
N ASP A 56 -3.35 2.46 18.33
CA ASP A 56 -1.96 2.16 18.66
C ASP A 56 -1.81 1.45 20.01
N GLN A 57 -2.61 1.83 21.01
CA GLN A 57 -2.60 1.13 22.30
C GLN A 57 -3.08 -0.32 22.16
N ILE A 58 -4.09 -0.57 21.33
CA ILE A 58 -4.57 -1.93 21.07
C ILE A 58 -3.52 -2.73 20.31
N LYS A 59 -2.88 -2.14 19.29
CA LYS A 59 -1.77 -2.78 18.56
C LYS A 59 -0.63 -3.18 19.48
N GLN A 60 -0.21 -2.27 20.37
CA GLN A 60 0.85 -2.54 21.32
C GLN A 60 0.46 -3.69 22.26
N PHE A 61 -0.75 -3.67 22.80
CA PHE A 61 -1.25 -4.76 23.63
C PHE A 61 -1.26 -6.10 22.90
N VAL A 62 -1.81 -6.17 21.68
CA VAL A 62 -1.82 -7.41 20.89
C VAL A 62 -0.39 -7.90 20.68
N LYS A 63 0.57 -7.02 20.36
CA LYS A 63 1.98 -7.39 20.23
C LYS A 63 2.58 -7.97 21.51
N THR A 64 2.17 -7.50 22.69
CA THR A 64 2.70 -8.02 23.97
C THR A 64 2.21 -9.41 24.34
N ILE A 65 1.09 -9.86 23.78
CA ILE A 65 0.48 -11.17 24.09
C ILE A 65 0.68 -12.20 22.97
N LEU A 66 1.31 -11.83 21.85
CA LEU A 66 1.64 -12.79 20.80
C LEU A 66 2.80 -13.69 21.26
N PRO A 67 2.72 -15.00 21.02
CA PRO A 67 3.89 -15.87 21.20
C PRO A 67 5.05 -15.45 20.29
N ASP A 68 6.28 -15.57 20.77
CA ASP A 68 7.50 -15.21 20.03
C ASP A 68 7.58 -15.85 18.63
N THR A 69 7.14 -17.11 18.52
CA THR A 69 7.10 -17.84 17.24
C THR A 69 6.15 -17.18 16.23
N LEU A 70 5.03 -16.65 16.71
CA LEU A 70 4.05 -15.94 15.88
C LEU A 70 4.51 -14.53 15.57
N ILE A 71 5.21 -13.86 16.50
CA ILE A 71 5.88 -12.58 16.24
C ILE A 71 6.88 -12.75 15.10
N GLN A 72 7.74 -13.77 15.15
CA GLN A 72 8.71 -14.06 14.08
C GLN A 72 8.03 -14.38 12.74
N GLU A 73 6.94 -15.15 12.74
CA GLU A 73 6.14 -15.42 11.53
C GLU A 73 5.57 -14.13 10.95
N PHE A 74 5.01 -13.27 11.81
CA PHE A 74 4.44 -11.98 11.41
C PHE A 74 5.50 -11.01 10.93
N GLU A 75 6.68 -10.95 11.56
CA GLU A 75 7.82 -10.15 11.11
C GLU A 75 8.35 -10.62 9.77
N ALA A 76 8.50 -11.94 9.56
CA ALA A 76 8.92 -12.49 8.28
C ALA A 76 7.89 -12.20 7.18
N GLU A 77 6.60 -12.35 7.48
CA GLU A 77 5.52 -12.02 6.57
C GLU A 77 5.42 -10.49 6.35
N PHE A 78 5.72 -9.66 7.36
CA PHE A 78 5.84 -8.21 7.22
C PHE A 78 6.99 -7.84 6.30
N GLU A 79 8.18 -8.39 6.47
CA GLU A 79 9.32 -8.12 5.58
C GLU A 79 9.04 -8.63 4.15
N LYS A 80 8.41 -9.80 4.02
CA LYS A 80 7.94 -10.32 2.72
C LYS A 80 6.88 -9.41 2.07
N ARG A 81 6.02 -8.76 2.87
CA ARG A 81 4.98 -7.82 2.40
C ARG A 81 5.52 -6.40 2.18
N LYS A 82 6.55 -6.00 2.92
CA LYS A 82 7.26 -4.72 2.81
C LYS A 82 7.93 -4.58 1.45
N SER A 83 8.33 -5.70 0.85
CA SER A 83 8.91 -5.77 -0.49
C SER A 83 7.90 -6.15 -1.56
N LYS A 84 6.89 -5.31 -1.86
CA LYS A 84 6.02 -5.47 -3.05
C LYS A 84 5.44 -4.15 -3.62
N ALA A 85 6.16 -3.03 -3.52
CA ALA A 85 5.88 -1.93 -4.45
C ALA A 85 5.98 -2.51 -5.87
N ILE A 86 5.07 -2.15 -6.78
CA ILE A 86 5.17 -2.65 -8.16
C ILE A 86 6.44 -2.05 -8.74
N LYS A 87 7.34 -2.87 -9.25
CA LYS A 87 8.62 -2.41 -9.76
C LYS A 87 8.74 -2.58 -11.25
N GLY A 88 9.57 -1.76 -11.86
CA GLY A 88 9.96 -1.97 -13.23
C GLY A 88 11.33 -1.43 -13.55
N LYS A 89 12.00 -2.13 -14.46
CA LYS A 89 13.31 -1.75 -14.97
C LYS A 89 13.14 -0.89 -16.21
N CYS A 90 13.75 0.28 -16.22
CA CYS A 90 13.71 1.16 -17.39
C CYS A 90 14.48 0.52 -18.57
N LEU A 91 13.81 0.40 -19.71
CA LEU A 91 14.36 -0.18 -20.95
C LEU A 91 14.85 0.89 -21.92
N LYS A 92 14.16 2.03 -21.96
CA LYS A 92 14.40 3.15 -22.88
C LYS A 92 13.97 4.46 -22.23
N LYS A 93 14.48 5.57 -22.75
CA LYS A 93 14.17 6.93 -22.25
C LYS A 93 13.24 7.72 -23.15
N GLU A 94 13.09 7.32 -24.42
CA GLU A 94 12.26 8.02 -25.40
C GLU A 94 10.91 7.33 -25.57
N ALA A 95 9.83 8.11 -25.42
CA ALA A 95 8.46 7.69 -25.68
C ALA A 95 7.58 8.91 -26.01
N LEU A 96 6.38 8.64 -26.53
CA LEU A 96 5.40 9.66 -26.87
C LEU A 96 4.88 10.35 -25.60
N ASP A 97 5.05 11.66 -25.51
CA ASP A 97 4.27 12.47 -24.58
C ASP A 97 2.85 12.58 -25.12
N TYR A 98 1.90 11.98 -24.42
CA TYR A 98 0.51 11.93 -24.88
C TYR A 98 -0.24 13.25 -24.71
N TYR A 99 0.27 14.17 -23.90
CA TYR A 99 -0.29 15.51 -23.75
C TYR A 99 0.22 16.40 -24.89
N ASP A 100 1.53 16.42 -25.11
CA ASP A 100 2.17 17.24 -26.16
C ASP A 100 2.17 16.59 -27.56
N LYS A 101 1.77 15.32 -27.64
CA LYS A 101 1.73 14.48 -28.85
C LYS A 101 3.06 14.47 -29.61
N LYS A 102 4.18 14.50 -28.88
CA LYS A 102 5.54 14.47 -29.43
C LYS A 102 6.40 13.49 -28.66
N ASN A 103 7.36 12.88 -29.34
CA ASN A 103 8.37 12.08 -28.65
C ASN A 103 9.23 12.99 -27.78
N ARG A 104 9.42 12.56 -26.53
CA ARG A 104 10.20 13.25 -25.52
C ARG A 104 11.21 12.28 -24.93
N ASN A 105 12.37 12.81 -24.55
CA ASN A 105 13.30 12.13 -23.67
C ASN A 105 12.85 12.35 -22.21
N TRP A 106 12.45 11.26 -21.56
CA TRP A 106 11.96 11.23 -20.18
C TRP A 106 13.14 11.17 -19.21
N ASP A 107 12.97 11.77 -18.03
CA ASP A 107 14.00 11.83 -17.00
C ASP A 107 14.10 10.51 -16.21
N VAL A 108 14.49 9.45 -16.93
CA VAL A 108 14.67 8.09 -16.42
C VAL A 108 16.04 7.54 -16.82
N GLU A 109 16.54 6.54 -16.10
CA GLU A 109 17.83 5.92 -16.32
C GLU A 109 17.67 4.47 -16.80
N VAL A 110 18.19 4.16 -17.99
CA VAL A 110 18.11 2.81 -18.56
C VAL A 110 18.85 1.84 -17.65
N GLY A 111 18.19 0.73 -17.31
CA GLY A 111 18.71 -0.29 -16.41
C GLY A 111 18.38 -0.05 -14.93
N LYS A 112 17.96 1.16 -14.54
CA LYS A 112 17.52 1.47 -13.18
C LYS A 112 16.13 0.88 -12.91
N GLU A 113 15.94 0.39 -11.70
CA GLU A 113 14.66 -0.09 -11.19
C GLU A 113 13.92 1.05 -10.48
N TYR A 114 12.63 1.18 -10.76
CA TYR A 114 11.74 2.19 -10.18
C TYR A 114 10.56 1.52 -9.48
N GLU A 115 10.05 2.18 -8.44
CA GLU A 115 8.87 1.74 -7.68
C GLU A 115 7.65 2.58 -8.10
N PHE A 116 6.61 1.90 -8.58
CA PHE A 116 5.37 2.51 -9.07
C PHE A 116 4.33 2.66 -7.97
N LEU A 117 3.72 3.83 -7.91
CA LEU A 117 2.60 4.16 -7.02
C LEU A 117 1.25 4.01 -7.69
N ILE A 118 1.22 4.22 -9.02
CA ILE A 118 0.02 4.10 -9.85
C ILE A 118 0.40 3.48 -11.19
N ILE A 119 -0.44 2.57 -11.67
CA ILE A 119 -0.47 2.08 -13.04
C ILE A 119 -1.88 2.25 -13.57
N ASN A 120 -2.01 2.98 -14.67
CA ASN A 120 -3.26 3.17 -15.40
C ASN A 120 -3.16 2.44 -16.72
N THR A 121 -4.04 1.47 -16.98
CA THR A 121 -4.12 0.74 -18.26
C THR A 121 -5.47 1.00 -18.95
N GLY A 122 -5.45 1.11 -20.28
CA GLY A 122 -6.66 1.00 -21.10
C GLY A 122 -7.56 2.23 -21.27
N ILE A 123 -7.05 3.46 -21.28
CA ILE A 123 -7.83 4.71 -21.47
C ILE A 123 -8.58 4.71 -22.84
N GLN A 124 -9.90 4.50 -22.85
CA GLN A 124 -10.71 4.63 -24.08
C GLN A 124 -11.57 5.91 -24.14
N LYS A 125 -10.95 6.97 -24.67
CA LYS A 125 -11.37 7.71 -25.86
C LYS A 125 -10.21 8.64 -26.24
N GLY A 126 -9.31 8.17 -27.13
CA GLY A 126 -8.11 8.91 -27.54
C GLY A 126 -6.82 8.09 -27.72
N ASN A 127 -6.82 6.77 -27.49
CA ASN A 127 -5.63 5.90 -27.56
C ASN A 127 -4.44 6.43 -26.74
N HIS A 128 -4.68 6.76 -25.47
CA HIS A 128 -3.59 6.94 -24.51
C HIS A 128 -3.21 5.54 -24.01
N PRO A 129 -1.98 5.05 -24.26
CA PRO A 129 -1.52 3.78 -23.73
C PRO A 129 -1.28 3.88 -22.23
N ALA A 130 -0.90 2.75 -21.64
CA ALA A 130 -0.76 2.66 -20.19
C ALA A 130 0.25 3.68 -19.65
N LEU A 131 -0.09 4.29 -18.52
CA LEU A 131 0.72 5.30 -17.84
C LEU A 131 1.09 4.81 -16.44
N VAL A 132 2.27 5.21 -15.98
CA VAL A 132 2.77 4.93 -14.65
C VAL A 132 3.15 6.21 -13.92
N ASN A 133 3.00 6.19 -12.61
CA ASN A 133 3.58 7.19 -11.72
C ASN A 133 4.56 6.46 -10.78
N TYR A 134 5.82 6.90 -10.75
CA TYR A 134 6.87 6.27 -9.96
C TYR A 134 7.50 7.22 -8.96
N VAL A 135 8.20 6.66 -7.99
CA VAL A 135 9.09 7.39 -7.07
C VAL A 135 10.53 7.02 -7.37
N ASP A 136 11.38 8.03 -7.49
CA ASP A 136 12.82 7.84 -7.51
C ASP A 136 13.41 8.16 -6.13
N ARG A 137 13.97 7.12 -5.50
CA ARG A 137 14.63 7.26 -4.19
C ARG A 137 15.86 8.17 -4.24
N THR A 138 16.45 8.41 -5.41
CA THR A 138 17.66 9.24 -5.53
C THR A 138 17.38 10.72 -5.75
N ASN A 139 16.18 11.09 -6.21
CA ASN A 139 15.86 12.44 -6.69
C ASN A 139 14.59 13.00 -6.03
N TYR A 140 14.58 13.16 -4.70
CA TYR A 140 13.59 13.95 -3.95
C TYR A 140 12.29 13.29 -3.51
N PHE A 141 12.11 11.97 -3.66
CA PHE A 141 10.82 11.31 -3.34
C PHE A 141 9.61 12.02 -3.96
N GLN A 142 9.81 12.75 -5.07
CA GLN A 142 8.71 13.36 -5.77
C GLN A 142 8.17 12.34 -6.78
N PRO A 143 6.85 12.15 -6.84
CA PRO A 143 6.23 11.32 -7.85
C PRO A 143 6.51 11.92 -9.23
N SER A 144 6.80 11.07 -10.22
CA SER A 144 7.25 11.47 -11.57
C SER A 144 6.23 12.22 -12.44
N GLY A 145 5.02 12.50 -11.93
CA GLY A 145 3.84 12.65 -12.78
C GLY A 145 3.52 11.36 -13.55
N PHE A 146 2.54 11.41 -14.46
CA PHE A 146 2.20 10.25 -15.29
C PHE A 146 3.09 10.17 -16.53
N ILE A 147 3.79 9.05 -16.70
CA ILE A 147 4.68 8.81 -17.83
C ILE A 147 4.35 7.51 -18.56
N PRO A 148 4.79 7.30 -19.81
CA PRO A 148 4.48 6.10 -20.57
C PRO A 148 5.00 4.81 -19.92
N MET A 149 4.12 3.84 -19.69
CA MET A 149 4.47 2.52 -19.14
C MET A 149 5.47 1.76 -20.02
N GLU A 150 5.42 1.98 -21.34
CA GLU A 150 6.32 1.32 -22.32
C GLU A 150 7.82 1.64 -22.13
N LEU A 151 8.16 2.62 -21.29
CA LEU A 151 9.54 2.91 -20.91
C LEU A 151 10.13 1.81 -20.01
N PHE A 152 9.30 0.92 -19.47
CA PHE A 152 9.68 -0.04 -18.44
C PHE A 152 9.26 -1.48 -18.78
N GLU A 153 10.08 -2.42 -18.32
CA GLU A 153 9.68 -3.80 -18.10
C GLU A 153 9.13 -3.90 -16.67
N ILE A 154 7.84 -4.23 -16.52
CA ILE A 154 7.14 -4.24 -15.23
C ILE A 154 6.70 -5.66 -14.90
N ASP A 155 7.06 -6.14 -13.71
CA ASP A 155 6.52 -7.38 -13.16
C ASP A 155 5.13 -7.12 -12.55
N LEU A 156 4.08 -7.50 -13.28
CA LEU A 156 2.69 -7.44 -12.82
C LEU A 156 2.21 -8.76 -12.21
N ASP A 157 3.03 -9.82 -12.20
CA ASP A 157 2.62 -11.12 -11.68
C ASP A 157 2.67 -11.17 -10.15
N ASN A 158 3.39 -10.23 -9.53
CA ASN A 158 3.64 -10.18 -8.08
C ASN A 158 3.05 -8.96 -7.36
N ILE A 159 1.95 -8.40 -7.85
CA ILE A 159 1.29 -7.23 -7.23
C ILE A 159 0.72 -7.62 -5.87
N SER A 160 1.07 -6.87 -4.81
CA SER A 160 0.45 -7.05 -3.50
C SER A 160 -0.95 -6.43 -3.49
N GLU A 161 -1.99 -7.25 -3.58
CA GLU A 161 -3.39 -6.84 -3.43
C GLU A 161 -3.69 -6.20 -2.06
N PHE A 162 -2.78 -6.36 -1.09
CA PHE A 162 -2.93 -5.80 0.24
C PHE A 162 -2.73 -4.28 0.30
N TYR A 163 -1.79 -3.76 -0.49
CA TYR A 163 -1.53 -2.31 -0.58
C TYR A 163 -2.12 -1.70 -1.83
N HIS A 164 -2.37 -2.51 -2.86
CA HIS A 164 -2.82 -2.01 -4.13
C HIS A 164 -4.32 -2.22 -4.26
N LYS A 165 -5.00 -1.15 -4.57
CA LYS A 165 -6.39 -1.17 -5.02
C LYS A 165 -6.38 -1.33 -6.53
N VAL A 166 -7.01 -2.40 -7.00
CA VAL A 166 -7.36 -2.54 -8.41
C VAL A 166 -8.77 -2.01 -8.61
N SER A 167 -8.92 -1.03 -9.48
CA SER A 167 -10.21 -0.42 -9.82
C SER A 167 -10.43 -0.52 -11.32
N ASN A 168 -11.61 -1.01 -11.71
CA ASN A 168 -11.98 -1.22 -13.10
C ASN A 168 -13.17 -0.34 -13.45
N THR A 169 -13.02 0.44 -14.50
CA THR A 169 -14.12 1.15 -15.18
C THR A 169 -14.27 0.59 -16.58
N LYS A 170 -15.33 0.97 -17.30
CA LYS A 170 -15.53 0.56 -18.70
C LYS A 170 -14.37 0.97 -19.62
N SER A 171 -13.58 1.96 -19.22
CA SER A 171 -12.59 2.61 -20.07
C SER A 171 -11.20 2.70 -19.46
N GLN A 172 -10.94 2.03 -18.33
CA GLN A 172 -9.64 2.06 -17.64
C GLN A 172 -9.59 1.02 -16.51
N THR A 173 -8.44 0.37 -16.36
CA THR A 173 -8.03 -0.30 -15.13
C THR A 173 -6.96 0.56 -14.45
N ARG A 174 -7.11 0.78 -13.14
CA ARG A 174 -6.15 1.53 -12.33
C ARG A 174 -5.72 0.68 -11.14
N ILE A 175 -4.41 0.56 -11.00
CA ILE A 175 -3.74 -0.08 -9.87
C ILE A 175 -3.05 1.04 -9.11
N GLU A 176 -3.42 1.26 -7.86
CA GLU A 176 -2.85 2.34 -7.04
C GLU A 176 -2.69 1.91 -5.59
N LEU A 177 -1.90 2.62 -4.81
CA LEU A 177 -1.88 2.41 -3.37
C LEU A 177 -3.24 2.75 -2.73
N GLU A 178 -3.78 1.84 -1.93
CA GLU A 178 -5.09 1.92 -1.28
C GLU A 178 -5.24 3.20 -0.44
N ALA A 179 -4.14 3.66 0.18
CA ALA A 179 -4.08 4.89 0.97
C ALA A 179 -4.45 6.15 0.17
N PHE A 180 -4.21 6.15 -1.13
CA PHE A 180 -4.48 7.28 -2.03
C PHE A 180 -5.87 7.22 -2.64
N SER A 181 -6.62 6.15 -2.38
CA SER A 181 -7.94 5.97 -2.97
C SER A 181 -9.00 6.81 -2.26
N ASP A 182 -10.04 7.22 -2.99
CA ASP A 182 -11.13 8.08 -2.48
C ASP A 182 -11.85 7.54 -1.23
N LYS A 183 -11.72 6.24 -0.95
CA LYS A 183 -12.27 5.60 0.25
C LYS A 183 -11.42 5.88 1.50
N GLN A 184 -10.11 6.00 1.34
CA GLN A 184 -9.16 6.21 2.44
C GLN A 184 -8.79 7.68 2.58
N TYR A 185 -8.66 8.38 1.46
CA TYR A 185 -8.42 9.81 1.42
C TYR A 185 -9.60 10.49 0.72
N LYS A 186 -10.28 11.41 1.40
CA LYS A 186 -11.37 12.18 0.81
C LYS A 186 -10.81 13.44 0.15
N PRO A 187 -10.72 13.51 -1.19
CA PRO A 187 -10.14 14.66 -1.86
C PRO A 187 -11.01 15.91 -1.73
N THR A 188 -10.35 17.07 -1.75
CA THR A 188 -11.01 18.37 -1.84
C THR A 188 -11.32 18.75 -3.28
N GLN A 189 -10.49 18.28 -4.22
CA GLN A 189 -10.67 18.44 -5.66
C GLN A 189 -11.19 17.15 -6.33
N TYR A 190 -10.59 16.70 -7.45
CA TYR A 190 -11.02 15.52 -8.19
C TYR A 190 -10.29 14.25 -7.75
N SER A 191 -9.09 14.32 -7.17
CA SER A 191 -8.36 13.15 -6.68
C SER A 191 -7.29 13.47 -5.63
N PHE A 192 -6.81 12.45 -4.91
CA PHE A 192 -5.65 12.56 -4.02
C PHE A 192 -4.45 13.26 -4.67
N TRP A 193 -4.17 12.95 -5.94
CA TRP A 193 -2.99 13.48 -6.64
C TRP A 193 -3.11 14.95 -6.97
N GLU A 194 -4.31 15.45 -7.24
CA GLU A 194 -4.51 16.88 -7.42
C GLU A 194 -4.35 17.64 -6.11
N ASP A 195 -4.88 17.11 -5.01
CA ASP A 195 -4.64 17.69 -3.69
C ASP A 195 -3.12 17.70 -3.39
N PHE A 196 -2.42 16.60 -3.69
CA PHE A 196 -0.96 16.50 -3.50
C PHE A 196 -0.18 17.52 -4.34
N TYR A 197 -0.47 17.64 -5.64
CA TYR A 197 0.23 18.59 -6.52
C TYR A 197 -0.13 20.06 -6.26
N ASN A 198 -1.19 20.33 -5.50
CA ASN A 198 -1.55 21.66 -5.03
C ASN A 198 -1.05 21.95 -3.59
N ASP A 199 -0.13 21.13 -3.09
CA ASP A 199 0.47 21.26 -1.76
C ASP A 199 -0.57 21.24 -0.61
N ASP A 200 -1.64 20.46 -0.74
CA ASP A 200 -2.55 20.22 0.39
C ASP A 200 -1.82 19.44 1.49
N ASP A 201 -1.75 20.03 2.68
CA ASP A 201 -1.04 19.47 3.84
C ASP A 201 -1.46 18.03 4.16
N LYS A 202 -2.74 17.70 4.02
CA LYS A 202 -3.24 16.38 4.34
C LYS A 202 -2.79 15.36 3.29
N ALA A 203 -2.85 15.73 2.01
CA ALA A 203 -2.36 14.88 0.92
C ALA A 203 -0.85 14.65 1.02
N VAL A 204 -0.08 15.70 1.27
CA VAL A 204 1.38 15.64 1.44
C VAL A 204 1.78 14.76 2.62
N ASN A 205 1.16 14.95 3.80
CA ASN A 205 1.43 14.11 4.96
C ASN A 205 1.04 12.64 4.71
N THR A 206 -0.13 12.40 4.09
CA THR A 206 -0.58 11.05 3.74
C THR A 206 0.39 10.38 2.76
N TYR A 207 0.95 11.12 1.80
CA TYR A 207 1.97 10.62 0.88
C TYR A 207 3.21 10.15 1.65
N PHE A 208 3.83 11.03 2.43
CA PHE A 208 5.09 10.71 3.11
C PHE A 208 4.93 9.59 4.15
N ASP A 209 3.83 9.57 4.89
CA ASP A 209 3.51 8.46 5.81
C ASP A 209 3.36 7.13 5.07
N THR A 210 2.77 7.15 3.87
CA THR A 210 2.57 5.94 3.06
C THR A 210 3.88 5.43 2.50
N ILE A 211 4.72 6.31 1.94
CA ILE A 211 6.07 5.97 1.45
C ILE A 211 6.96 5.43 2.58
N ASP A 212 6.86 6.00 3.79
CA ASP A 212 7.56 5.52 4.98
C ASP A 212 7.12 4.11 5.38
N LYS A 213 5.81 3.87 5.47
CA LYS A 213 5.24 2.55 5.79
C LYS A 213 5.60 1.47 4.77
N LEU A 214 5.75 1.85 3.50
CA LEU A 214 6.15 0.94 2.44
C LEU A 214 7.67 0.66 2.42
N GLY A 215 8.46 1.29 3.30
CA GLY A 215 9.91 1.15 3.29
C GLY A 215 10.55 1.68 2.00
N ILE A 216 9.86 2.59 1.31
CA ILE A 216 10.36 3.23 0.09
C ILE A 216 11.45 4.26 0.45
N LYS A 217 11.51 4.72 1.71
CA LYS A 217 12.67 5.48 2.19
C LYS A 217 13.96 4.66 2.06
N ASN A 218 15.00 5.28 1.50
CA ASN A 218 16.38 4.98 1.88
C ASN A 218 16.91 6.16 2.66
N VAL A 219 17.31 5.87 3.89
CA VAL A 219 17.92 6.77 4.86
C VAL A 219 19.36 6.98 4.41
N TRP A 220 19.64 8.08 3.71
CA TRP A 220 20.89 8.83 3.82
C TRP A 220 20.58 10.31 3.60
#